data_AF-A0A519WVN4-F1
#
_entry.id   AF-A0A519WVN4-F1
#
_cell.length_a   1.000
_cell.length_b   1.000
_cell.length_c   1.000
_cell.angle_alpha   90.00
_cell.angle_beta   90.00
_cell.angle_gamma   90.00
#
_symmetry.space_group_name_H-M   'P 1'
#
loop_
_entity.id
_entity.type
_entity.pdbx_description
1 polymer ?
#
loop_
_entity_poly.entity_id
_entity_poly.type
_entity_poly.pdbx_seq_one_letter_code
_entity_poly.pdbx_strand_id
1 'polypeptide(L)'
;MKLKLALTLLISATLLTANAQLITADKEKVKGGELTIQPITHATLALAYKGKTIYIDPTGGADAFKGLAAPDVILITDIHGDHFDLKTIEVINTAKTTFIAPQEVAAKLPASIDKQKVVILNNGDKNTQGDV
;
A
#
# COMPACT_ATOMS: atom_id res chain seq x y z
N MET A 1 -29.68 -27.36 34.50
CA MET A 1 -28.59 -27.69 33.54
C MET A 1 -28.70 -26.95 32.21
N LYS A 2 -29.88 -26.89 31.56
CA LYS A 2 -30.07 -26.25 30.24
C LYS A 2 -29.78 -24.74 30.21
N LEU A 3 -30.07 -24.02 31.30
CA LEU A 3 -29.82 -22.57 31.40
C LEU A 3 -28.32 -22.21 31.58
N LYS A 4 -27.55 -23.08 32.25
CA LYS A 4 -26.09 -22.92 32.39
C LYS A 4 -25.39 -23.16 31.04
N LEU A 5 -25.86 -24.15 30.28
CA LEU A 5 -25.35 -24.46 28.93
C LEU A 5 -25.59 -23.32 27.93
N ALA A 6 -26.77 -22.67 28.00
CA ALA A 6 -27.09 -21.52 27.15
C ALA A 6 -26.21 -20.30 27.45
N LEU A 7 -25.87 -20.08 28.73
CA LEU A 7 -25.00 -18.97 29.14
C LEU A 7 -23.53 -19.21 28.77
N THR A 8 -23.06 -20.46 28.80
CA THR A 8 -21.71 -20.81 28.33
C THR A 8 -21.57 -20.61 26.81
N LEU A 9 -22.61 -20.92 26.03
CA LEU A 9 -22.61 -20.75 24.57
C LEU A 9 -22.62 -19.27 24.14
N LEU A 10 -23.26 -18.39 24.91
CA LEU A 10 -23.32 -16.95 24.63
C LEU A 10 -21.98 -16.24 24.91
N ILE A 11 -21.20 -16.75 25.88
CA ILE A 11 -19.87 -16.22 26.21
C ILE A 11 -18.82 -16.72 25.20
N SER A 12 -19.03 -17.86 24.54
CA SER A 12 -18.16 -18.35 23.46
C SER A 12 -18.35 -17.61 22.12
N ALA A 13 -19.46 -16.87 21.96
CA ALA A 13 -19.77 -16.16 20.72
C ALA A 13 -19.06 -14.80 20.59
N THR A 14 -18.45 -14.28 21.66
CA THR A 14 -17.49 -13.17 21.58
C THR A 14 -16.11 -13.70 21.21
N LEU A 15 -16.03 -14.46 20.13
CA LEU A 15 -14.77 -14.73 19.45
C LEU A 15 -14.24 -13.38 18.96
N LEU A 16 -13.22 -12.91 19.65
CA LEU A 16 -12.45 -11.70 19.38
C LEU A 16 -12.17 -11.61 17.88
N THR A 17 -12.87 -10.73 17.17
CA THR A 17 -12.40 -10.24 15.88
C THR A 17 -11.18 -9.37 16.16
N ALA A 18 -10.00 -9.99 16.17
CA ALA A 18 -8.74 -9.26 16.10
C ALA A 18 -8.68 -8.62 14.72
N ASN A 19 -9.20 -7.40 14.61
CA ASN A 19 -8.95 -6.58 13.43
C ASN A 19 -7.49 -6.14 13.53
N ALA A 20 -6.66 -6.61 12.60
CA ALA A 20 -5.33 -6.06 12.41
C ALA A 20 -5.50 -4.60 11.96
N GLN A 21 -5.48 -3.69 12.93
CA GLN A 21 -5.51 -2.26 12.65
C GLN A 21 -4.11 -1.84 12.23
N LEU A 22 -4.02 -0.99 11.20
CA LEU A 22 -2.76 -0.34 10.84
C LEU A 22 -2.18 0.34 12.08
N ILE A 23 -0.85 0.34 12.18
CA ILE A 23 -0.18 1.14 13.21
C ILE A 23 -0.53 2.63 13.03
N THR A 24 -0.44 3.41 14.09
CA THR A 24 -0.66 4.85 14.02
C THR A 24 0.31 5.47 13.02
N ALA A 25 -0.21 6.20 12.03
CA ALA A 25 0.61 6.94 11.08
C ALA A 25 1.36 8.10 11.74
N ASP A 26 2.58 8.35 11.28
CA ASP A 26 3.33 9.55 11.62
C ASP A 26 2.81 10.73 10.79
N LYS A 27 2.86 11.92 11.37
CA LYS A 27 2.34 13.15 10.77
C LYS A 27 3.31 14.29 10.96
N GLU A 28 3.79 14.83 9.85
CA GLU A 28 4.78 15.90 9.84
C GLU A 28 4.26 17.13 9.12
N LYS A 29 4.49 18.31 9.71
CA LYS A 29 4.16 19.58 9.06
C LYS A 29 5.30 19.96 8.12
N VAL A 30 5.00 20.01 6.83
CA VAL A 30 5.96 20.37 5.78
C VAL A 30 5.46 21.56 4.96
N LYS A 31 6.31 22.12 4.11
CA LYS A 31 5.93 23.24 3.23
C LYS A 31 4.84 22.78 2.24
N GLY A 32 3.60 23.19 2.48
CA GLY A 32 2.46 22.90 1.60
C GLY A 32 1.40 21.99 2.22
N GLY A 33 1.57 21.57 3.48
CA GLY A 33 0.54 20.85 4.24
C GLY A 33 1.10 19.86 5.24
N GLU A 34 0.24 18.96 5.71
CA GLU A 34 0.62 17.80 6.51
C GLU A 34 1.04 16.65 5.58
N LEU A 35 2.21 16.07 5.82
CA LEU A 35 2.62 14.79 5.27
C LEU A 35 2.22 13.71 6.26
N THR A 36 1.41 12.74 5.81
CA THR A 36 1.14 11.52 6.58
C THR A 36 2.01 10.39 6.05
N ILE A 37 2.67 9.68 6.96
CA ILE A 37 3.51 8.52 6.68
C ILE A 37 2.88 7.32 7.39
N GLN A 38 2.39 6.36 6.63
CA GLN A 38 1.81 5.13 7.15
C GLN A 38 2.75 3.96 6.84
N PRO A 39 3.58 3.52 7.80
CA PRO A 39 4.32 2.28 7.64
C PRO A 39 3.34 1.10 7.65
N ILE A 40 3.64 0.08 6.85
CA ILE A 40 2.83 -1.13 6.73
C ILE A 40 3.66 -2.34 7.15
N THR A 41 4.75 -2.64 6.44
CA THR A 41 5.68 -3.71 6.79
C THR A 41 6.99 -3.57 6.03
N HIS A 42 8.14 -3.84 6.65
CA HIS A 42 9.46 -3.77 6.00
C HIS A 42 9.67 -2.44 5.23
N ALA A 43 9.80 -2.50 3.90
CA ALA A 43 9.95 -1.34 3.01
C ALA A 43 8.59 -0.76 2.56
N THR A 44 7.49 -1.45 2.81
CA THR A 44 6.16 -1.04 2.41
C THR A 44 5.61 0.06 3.30
N LEU A 45 5.30 1.20 2.69
CA LEU A 45 4.63 2.32 3.34
C LEU A 45 3.75 3.09 2.36
N ALA A 46 2.77 3.81 2.89
CA ALA A 46 1.95 4.75 2.15
C ALA A 46 2.21 6.18 2.63
N LEU A 47 2.40 7.10 1.68
CA LEU A 47 2.49 8.53 1.93
C LEU A 47 1.19 9.19 1.47
N ALA A 48 0.68 10.11 2.27
CA ALA A 48 -0.40 11.01 1.86
C ALA A 48 0.04 12.46 2.00
N TYR A 49 -0.01 13.21 0.90
CA TYR A 49 0.42 14.61 0.86
C TYR A 49 -0.32 15.38 -0.24
N LYS A 50 -0.83 16.58 0.08
CA LYS A 50 -1.62 17.42 -0.86
C LYS A 50 -2.70 16.67 -1.64
N GLY A 51 -3.40 15.74 -0.98
CA GLY A 51 -4.44 14.93 -1.62
C GLY A 51 -3.94 13.86 -2.59
N LYS A 52 -2.63 13.59 -2.60
CA LYS A 52 -1.99 12.50 -3.34
C LYS A 52 -1.63 11.36 -2.40
N THR A 53 -1.82 10.14 -2.88
CA THR A 53 -1.42 8.92 -2.19
C THR A 53 -0.30 8.23 -2.97
N ILE A 54 0.80 7.94 -2.31
CA ILE A 54 1.97 7.27 -2.90
C ILE A 54 2.22 5.99 -2.11
N TYR A 55 2.24 4.84 -2.78
CA TYR A 55 2.68 3.59 -2.17
C TYR A 55 4.12 3.32 -2.55
N ILE A 56 4.94 3.00 -1.57
CA ILE A 56 6.33 2.58 -1.76
C ILE A 56 6.37 1.07 -1.53
N ASP A 57 6.96 0.34 -2.49
CA ASP A 57 7.24 -1.09 -2.39
C ASP A 57 6.05 -1.94 -1.87
N PRO A 58 4.87 -1.88 -2.54
CA PRO A 58 3.65 -2.45 -2.00
C PRO A 58 3.71 -3.99 -1.89
N THR A 59 3.71 -4.49 -0.65
CA THR A 59 3.74 -5.92 -0.31
C THR A 59 2.69 -6.25 0.76
N GLY A 60 2.15 -7.47 0.76
CA GLY A 60 1.25 -7.97 1.82
C GLY A 60 -0.23 -8.16 1.43
N GLY A 61 -0.55 -8.07 0.14
CA GLY A 61 -1.90 -8.25 -0.41
C GLY A 61 -2.83 -7.07 -0.13
N ALA A 62 -4.09 -7.17 -0.59
CA ALA A 62 -5.06 -6.09 -0.48
C ALA A 62 -5.37 -5.69 0.98
N ASP A 63 -5.34 -6.65 1.91
CA ASP A 63 -5.64 -6.41 3.33
C ASP A 63 -4.64 -5.45 3.98
N ALA A 64 -3.37 -5.47 3.56
CA ALA A 64 -2.34 -4.57 4.08
C ALA A 64 -2.62 -3.09 3.76
N PHE A 65 -3.47 -2.80 2.78
CA PHE A 65 -3.82 -1.45 2.33
C PHE A 65 -5.28 -1.08 2.66
N LYS A 66 -5.98 -1.89 3.44
CA LYS A 66 -7.38 -1.63 3.79
C LYS A 66 -7.53 -0.33 4.57
N GLY A 67 -8.44 0.54 4.12
CA GLY A 67 -8.67 1.85 4.73
C GLY A 67 -7.75 2.96 4.20
N LEU A 68 -6.79 2.63 3.34
CA LEU A 68 -5.99 3.60 2.61
C LEU A 68 -6.63 3.92 1.25
N ALA A 69 -6.41 5.14 0.76
CA ALA A 69 -6.87 5.54 -0.56
C ALA A 69 -6.09 4.82 -1.67
N ALA A 70 -6.71 4.60 -2.82
CA ALA A 70 -5.99 4.05 -3.97
C ALA A 70 -4.80 4.95 -4.36
N PRO A 71 -3.64 4.37 -4.70
CA PRO A 71 -2.44 5.16 -4.98
C PRO A 71 -2.57 5.95 -6.28
N ASP A 72 -2.20 7.23 -6.24
CA ASP A 72 -1.91 8.00 -7.45
C ASP A 72 -0.57 7.55 -8.07
N VAL A 73 0.40 7.18 -7.21
CA VAL A 73 1.73 6.72 -7.61
C VAL A 73 2.11 5.45 -6.84
N ILE A 74 2.69 4.49 -7.54
CA ILE A 74 3.44 3.38 -6.93
C ILE A 74 4.92 3.56 -7.29
N LEU A 75 5.78 3.70 -6.28
CA LEU A 75 7.23 3.65 -6.43
C LEU A 75 7.71 2.27 -6.01
N ILE A 76 8.39 1.56 -6.92
CA ILE A 76 9.02 0.27 -6.64
C ILE A 76 10.52 0.46 -6.78
N THR A 77 11.24 0.26 -5.69
CA THR A 77 12.66 0.61 -5.59
C THR A 77 13.57 -0.50 -6.12
N ASP A 78 13.14 -1.76 -5.98
CA ASP A 78 13.95 -2.93 -6.30
C ASP A 78 13.07 -4.12 -6.73
N ILE A 79 13.67 -5.16 -7.31
CA ILE A 79 12.98 -6.34 -7.85
C ILE A 79 12.85 -7.52 -6.87
N HIS A 80 13.52 -7.45 -5.71
CA HIS A 80 13.42 -8.49 -4.69
C HIS A 80 12.03 -8.55 -4.07
N GLY A 81 11.62 -9.74 -3.60
CA GLY A 81 10.23 -10.01 -3.21
C GLY A 81 9.74 -9.26 -1.96
N ASP A 82 10.65 -8.69 -1.18
CA ASP A 82 10.38 -7.81 -0.04
C ASP A 82 10.20 -6.33 -0.43
N HIS A 83 10.37 -6.02 -1.72
CA HIS A 83 10.11 -4.71 -2.35
C HIS A 83 9.08 -4.79 -3.50
N PHE A 84 9.11 -5.88 -4.27
CA PHE A 84 8.26 -6.14 -5.44
C PHE A 84 7.42 -7.41 -5.23
N ASP A 85 6.13 -7.22 -4.91
CA ASP A 85 5.16 -8.31 -4.80
C ASP A 85 4.08 -8.20 -5.89
N LEU A 86 4.26 -9.01 -6.95
CA LEU A 86 3.31 -9.08 -8.06
C LEU A 86 1.89 -9.42 -7.60
N LYS A 87 1.73 -10.30 -6.60
CA LYS A 87 0.41 -10.70 -6.10
C LYS A 87 -0.30 -9.53 -5.45
N THR A 88 0.44 -8.68 -4.75
CA THR A 88 -0.09 -7.45 -4.16
C THR A 88 -0.52 -6.46 -5.25
N ILE A 89 0.34 -6.23 -6.25
CA ILE A 89 0.06 -5.29 -7.34
C ILE A 89 -1.19 -5.67 -8.12
N GLU A 90 -1.44 -6.97 -8.33
CA GLU A 90 -2.61 -7.47 -9.06
C GLU A 90 -3.94 -7.27 -8.31
N VAL A 91 -3.92 -7.16 -6.98
CA VAL A 91 -5.14 -7.10 -6.15
C VAL A 91 -5.46 -5.71 -5.60
N ILE A 92 -4.52 -4.76 -5.64
CA ILE A 92 -4.78 -3.37 -5.26
C ILE A 92 -5.31 -2.57 -6.45
N ASN A 93 -6.15 -1.56 -6.19
CA ASN A 93 -6.73 -0.74 -7.25
C ASN A 93 -5.69 0.21 -7.86
N THR A 94 -5.17 -0.14 -9.04
CA THR A 94 -4.13 0.63 -9.75
C THR A 94 -4.65 1.34 -11.02
N ALA A 95 -5.97 1.44 -11.19
CA ALA A 95 -6.58 1.90 -12.44
C ALA A 95 -6.11 3.31 -12.89
N LYS A 96 -5.77 4.18 -11.94
CA LYS A 96 -5.30 5.56 -12.20
C LYS A 96 -3.83 5.79 -11.82
N THR A 97 -3.12 4.72 -11.48
CA THR A 97 -1.80 4.81 -10.86
C THR A 97 -0.69 4.96 -11.89
N THR A 98 0.23 5.89 -11.65
CA THR A 98 1.54 5.92 -12.33
C THR A 98 2.52 5.03 -11.57
N PHE A 99 3.19 4.14 -12.27
CA PHE A 99 4.28 3.32 -11.73
C PHE A 99 5.61 4.01 -12.01
N ILE A 100 6.45 4.12 -11.00
CA ILE A 100 7.84 4.57 -11.14
C ILE A 100 8.72 3.43 -10.64
N ALA A 101 9.62 2.93 -11.49
CA ALA A 101 10.46 1.79 -11.11
C ALA A 101 11.73 1.68 -11.98
N PRO A 102 12.73 0.89 -11.56
CA PRO A 102 13.82 0.48 -12.43
C PRO A 102 13.34 -0.35 -13.63
N GLN A 103 14.16 -0.41 -14.67
CA GLN A 103 13.90 -1.19 -15.89
C GLN A 103 13.54 -2.65 -15.60
N GLU A 104 14.23 -3.28 -14.66
CA GLU A 104 14.05 -4.69 -14.30
C GLU A 104 12.66 -4.95 -13.71
N VAL A 105 12.14 -4.04 -12.88
CA VAL A 105 10.78 -4.13 -12.34
C VAL A 105 9.76 -3.90 -13.44
N ALA A 106 9.96 -2.87 -14.27
CA ALA A 106 9.07 -2.54 -15.37
C ALA A 106 8.88 -3.72 -16.35
N ALA A 107 9.93 -4.51 -16.57
CA ALA A 107 9.89 -5.71 -17.40
C ALA A 107 9.05 -6.86 -16.80
N LYS A 108 8.79 -6.85 -15.49
CA LYS A 108 8.02 -7.87 -14.76
C LYS A 108 6.62 -7.44 -14.35
N LEU A 109 6.24 -6.18 -14.61
CA LEU A 109 4.89 -5.72 -14.35
C LEU A 109 3.87 -6.55 -15.16
N PRO A 110 2.68 -6.82 -14.59
CA PRO A 110 1.68 -7.64 -15.26
C PRO A 110 1.17 -6.92 -16.51
N ALA A 111 0.78 -7.70 -17.52
CA ALA A 111 0.30 -7.16 -18.81
C ALA A 111 -0.97 -6.31 -18.69
N SER A 112 -1.68 -6.38 -17.56
CA SER A 112 -2.84 -5.54 -17.23
C SER A 112 -2.45 -4.08 -16.94
N ILE A 113 -1.18 -3.80 -16.62
CA ILE A 113 -0.70 -2.44 -16.41
C ILE A 113 -0.49 -1.76 -17.76
N ASP A 114 -1.12 -0.62 -17.92
CA ASP A 114 -0.92 0.26 -19.06
C ASP A 114 0.53 0.77 -19.06
N LYS A 115 1.30 0.37 -20.08
CA LYS A 115 2.70 0.76 -20.24
C LYS A 115 2.90 2.27 -20.34
N GLN A 116 1.87 3.05 -20.74
CA GLN A 116 1.95 4.51 -20.76
C GLN A 116 1.97 5.12 -19.36
N LYS A 117 1.56 4.36 -18.34
CA LYS A 117 1.61 4.75 -16.93
C LYS A 117 2.88 4.29 -16.23
N VAL A 118 3.81 3.66 -16.94
CA VAL A 118 5.07 3.17 -16.38
C VAL A 118 6.20 4.13 -16.75
N VAL A 119 6.80 4.73 -15.72
CA VAL A 119 7.97 5.58 -15.80
C VAL A 119 9.18 4.76 -15.35
N ILE A 120 10.08 4.47 -16.27
CA ILE A 120 11.36 3.85 -15.94
C ILE A 120 12.31 4.94 -15.43
N LEU A 121 12.91 4.73 -14.26
CA LEU A 121 13.85 5.67 -13.66
C LEU A 121 15.16 4.95 -13.32
N ASN A 122 16.30 5.41 -13.85
CA ASN A 122 17.61 4.84 -13.54
C ASN A 122 18.26 5.55 -12.36
N ASN A 123 19.32 4.94 -11.80
CA ASN A 123 20.10 5.55 -10.73
C ASN A 123 20.69 6.89 -11.17
N GLY A 124 20.42 7.94 -10.37
CA GLY A 124 20.86 9.31 -10.64
C GLY A 124 19.91 10.13 -11.50
N ASP A 125 18.92 9.51 -12.14
CA ASP A 125 17.88 10.22 -12.88
C ASP A 125 16.94 10.96 -11.93
N LYS A 126 16.28 11.99 -12.47
CA LYS A 126 15.26 12.77 -11.78
C LYS A 126 13.99 12.77 -12.60
N ASN A 127 12.86 12.72 -11.92
CA ASN A 127 11.54 12.83 -12.54
C ASN A 127 10.63 13.66 -11.63
N THR A 128 9.63 14.31 -12.23
CA THR A 128 8.57 15.05 -11.53
C THR A 128 7.24 14.52 -12.00
N GLN A 129 6.40 14.08 -11.05
CA GLN A 129 5.07 13.51 -11.32
C GLN A 129 4.03 14.28 -10.51
N GLY A 130 3.08 14.90 -11.22
CA GLY A 130 2.09 15.79 -10.62
C GLY A 130 2.63 17.18 -10.24
N ASP A 131 1.72 18.05 -9.80
CA ASP A 131 2.00 19.47 -9.48
C ASP A 131 2.35 19.71 -8.00
N VAL A 132 3.02 18.74 -7.35
CA VAL A 132 3.29 18.78 -5.91
C VAL A 132 4.43 19.73 -5.56
#